data_AF-A0A952HZV0-F1
#
_entry.id   AF-A0A952HZV0-F1
#
_cell.length_a   1.000
_cell.length_b   1.000
_cell.length_c   1.000
_cell.angle_alpha   90.00
_cell.angle_beta   90.00
_cell.angle_gamma   90.00
#
_symmetry.space_group_name_H-M   'P 1'
#
loop_
_entity.id
_entity.type
_entity.pdbx_description
1 polymer ?
#
loop_
_entity_poly.entity_id
_entity_poly.type
_entity_poly.pdbx_seq_one_letter_code
_entity_poly.pdbx_strand_id
1 'polypeptide(L)'
;MPDWNDYKSAAIQRGSLALELYVAVSTPIKPAQELQQALPDHLAFQTEQEKAGTLAFAGPLSDLTGELMEGVGMIVYRAESLEAARAIADADPMHSRGIRDYTLRRWMINEGSLQLDIKLSEQSIAL
;
A
#
# COMPACT_ATOMS: atom_id res chain seq x y z
N MET A 1 7.36 -23.02 10.16
CA MET A 1 7.27 -21.54 10.06
C MET A 1 6.79 -21.03 11.42
N PRO A 2 7.40 -19.98 12.00
CA PRO A 2 6.90 -19.42 13.26
C PRO A 2 5.51 -18.81 13.07
N ASP A 3 4.74 -18.73 14.15
CA ASP A 3 3.52 -17.92 14.18
C ASP A 3 3.85 -16.44 13.93
N TRP A 4 2.92 -15.69 13.34
CA TRP A 4 3.15 -14.27 13.00
C TRP A 4 3.42 -13.41 14.23
N ASN A 5 2.68 -13.62 15.31
CA ASN A 5 2.83 -12.84 16.53
C ASN A 5 4.11 -13.21 17.26
N ASP A 6 4.45 -14.50 17.30
CA ASP A 6 5.72 -14.97 17.85
C ASP A 6 6.91 -14.35 17.09
N TYR A 7 6.83 -14.31 15.75
CA TYR A 7 7.85 -13.68 14.93
C TYR A 7 7.96 -12.17 15.19
N LYS A 8 6.83 -11.48 15.36
CA LYS A 8 6.78 -10.05 15.73
C LYS A 8 7.44 -9.78 17.07
N SER A 9 7.13 -10.57 18.09
CA SER A 9 7.75 -10.46 19.41
C SER A 9 9.26 -10.68 19.33
N ALA A 10 9.70 -11.70 18.59
CA ALA A 10 11.12 -11.92 18.34
C ALA A 10 11.77 -10.76 17.56
N ALA A 11 11.02 -10.04 16.72
CA ALA A 11 11.49 -8.86 15.99
C ALA A 11 11.77 -7.66 16.88
N ILE A 12 10.85 -7.41 17.79
CA ILE A 12 11.02 -6.36 18.79
C ILE A 12 12.22 -6.69 19.70
N GLN A 13 12.33 -7.95 20.16
CA GLN A 13 13.42 -8.37 21.06
C GLN A 13 14.82 -8.21 20.47
N ARG A 14 14.98 -8.38 19.15
CA ARG A 14 16.26 -8.18 18.44
C ARG A 14 16.52 -6.72 18.04
N GLY A 15 15.62 -5.79 18.37
CA GLY A 15 15.76 -4.36 18.10
C GLY A 15 15.26 -3.88 16.73
N SER A 16 14.50 -4.70 15.99
CA SER A 16 13.86 -4.28 14.74
C SER A 16 12.66 -3.35 15.00
N LEU A 17 12.28 -2.54 14.00
CA LEU A 17 11.09 -1.67 14.09
C LEU A 17 9.79 -2.47 14.30
N ALA A 18 9.65 -3.62 13.64
CA ALA A 18 8.48 -4.50 13.69
C ALA A 18 7.13 -3.77 13.44
N LEU A 19 7.15 -2.76 12.58
CA LEU A 19 5.94 -2.03 12.18
C LEU A 19 5.10 -2.92 11.26
N GLU A 20 3.86 -3.18 11.66
CA GLU A 20 2.94 -4.01 10.90
C GLU A 20 2.02 -3.14 10.04
N LEU A 21 2.07 -3.38 8.73
CA LEU A 21 1.20 -2.80 7.71
C LEU A 21 0.56 -3.91 6.87
N TYR A 22 -0.28 -3.53 5.91
CA TYR A 22 -0.96 -4.47 5.03
C TYR A 22 -0.68 -4.13 3.58
N VAL A 23 -0.12 -5.08 2.83
CA VAL A 23 0.26 -4.87 1.43
C VAL A 23 -0.72 -5.57 0.52
N ALA A 24 -1.40 -4.79 -0.32
CA ALA A 24 -2.19 -5.25 -1.44
C ALA A 24 -1.36 -5.19 -2.73
N VAL A 25 -1.24 -6.31 -3.43
CA VAL A 25 -0.73 -6.35 -4.81
C VAL A 25 -1.92 -6.55 -5.72
N SER A 26 -2.22 -5.52 -6.51
CA SER A 26 -3.42 -5.41 -7.35
C SER A 26 -3.07 -5.55 -8.82
N THR A 27 -3.72 -6.49 -9.51
CA THR A 27 -3.44 -6.89 -10.89
C THR A 27 -4.67 -6.64 -11.77
N PRO A 28 -4.50 -6.09 -12.99
CA PRO A 28 -5.61 -5.89 -13.92
C PRO A 28 -6.28 -7.22 -14.31
N ILE A 29 -7.62 -7.22 -14.30
CA ILE A 29 -8.44 -8.31 -14.82
C ILE A 29 -9.14 -7.90 -16.12
N LYS A 30 -9.51 -6.61 -16.22
CA LYS A 30 -10.18 -6.04 -17.38
C LYS A 30 -9.21 -5.33 -18.33
N PRO A 31 -9.61 -5.07 -19.59
CA PRO A 31 -8.80 -4.32 -20.54
C PRO A 31 -8.52 -2.89 -20.09
N ALA A 32 -7.44 -2.29 -20.62
CA ALA A 32 -6.98 -0.95 -20.27
C ALA A 32 -8.06 0.15 -20.36
N GLN A 33 -9.02 0.02 -21.27
CA GLN A 33 -10.11 0.99 -21.42
C GLN A 33 -11.00 1.07 -20.17
N GLU A 34 -11.36 -0.07 -19.58
CA GLU A 34 -12.17 -0.11 -18.35
C GLU A 34 -11.37 0.43 -17.15
N LEU A 35 -10.07 0.16 -17.11
CA LEU A 35 -9.16 0.74 -16.12
C LEU A 35 -9.12 2.26 -16.21
N GLN A 36 -8.99 2.81 -17.42
CA GLN A 36 -8.94 4.25 -17.64
C GLN A 36 -10.25 4.94 -17.20
N GLN A 37 -11.39 4.30 -17.39
CA GLN A 37 -12.69 4.83 -16.96
C GLN A 37 -12.84 4.85 -15.44
N ALA A 38 -12.29 3.86 -14.73
CA ALA A 38 -12.36 3.80 -13.27
C ALA A 38 -11.21 4.53 -12.56
N LEU A 39 -10.18 4.94 -13.29
CA LEU A 39 -8.99 5.60 -12.73
C LEU A 39 -9.30 6.85 -11.91
N PRO A 40 -10.17 7.79 -12.35
CA PRO A 40 -10.50 8.97 -11.54
C PRO A 40 -11.11 8.62 -10.18
N ASP A 41 -12.06 7.68 -10.15
CA ASP A 41 -12.70 7.24 -8.90
C ASP A 41 -11.70 6.56 -7.97
N HIS A 42 -10.83 5.71 -8.53
CA HIS A 42 -9.74 5.06 -7.78
C HIS A 42 -8.78 6.08 -7.16
N LEU A 43 -8.35 7.10 -7.92
CA LEU A 43 -7.45 8.14 -7.40
C LEU A 43 -8.12 9.01 -6.33
N ALA A 44 -9.42 9.31 -6.50
CA ALA A 44 -10.20 10.01 -5.48
C ALA A 44 -10.28 9.19 -4.19
N PHE A 45 -10.55 7.88 -4.28
CA PHE A 45 -10.54 6.96 -3.15
C PHE A 45 -9.18 6.93 -2.45
N GLN A 46 -8.08 6.79 -3.20
CA GLN A 46 -6.73 6.77 -2.62
C GLN A 46 -6.40 8.08 -1.89
N THR A 47 -6.84 9.23 -2.44
CA THR A 47 -6.69 10.54 -1.81
C THR A 47 -7.48 10.64 -0.50
N GLU A 48 -8.69 10.07 -0.45
CA GLU A 48 -9.50 10.00 0.77
C GLU A 48 -8.81 9.15 1.84
N GLN A 49 -8.31 7.97 1.46
CA GLN A 49 -7.62 7.07 2.38
C GLN A 49 -6.31 7.65 2.90
N GLU A 50 -5.57 8.40 2.08
CA GLU A 50 -4.37 9.15 2.49
C GLU A 50 -4.71 10.22 3.54
N LYS A 51 -5.74 11.05 3.28
CA LYS A 51 -6.20 12.07 4.24
C LYS A 51 -6.70 11.46 5.55
N ALA A 52 -7.34 10.29 5.48
CA ALA A 52 -7.80 9.54 6.64
C ALA A 52 -6.65 8.83 7.40
N GLY A 53 -5.43 8.84 6.87
CA GLY A 53 -4.26 8.17 7.46
C GLY A 53 -4.29 6.64 7.34
N THR A 54 -5.23 6.08 6.56
CA THR A 54 -5.35 4.65 6.34
C THR A 54 -4.51 4.16 5.16
N LEU A 55 -4.12 5.04 4.24
CA LEU A 55 -3.14 4.75 3.20
C LEU A 55 -1.73 5.11 3.66
N ALA A 56 -0.80 4.16 3.56
CA ALA A 56 0.62 4.35 3.85
C ALA A 56 1.40 4.71 2.59
N PHE A 57 1.24 3.91 1.53
CA PHE A 57 1.91 4.08 0.23
C PHE A 57 1.02 3.51 -0.87
N ALA A 58 1.10 4.06 -2.07
CA ALA A 58 0.47 3.49 -3.26
C ALA A 58 1.24 3.83 -4.53
N GLY A 59 1.25 2.91 -5.50
CA GLY A 59 1.80 3.19 -6.82
C GLY A 59 1.83 1.99 -7.75
N PRO A 60 2.17 2.21 -9.04
CA PRO A 60 2.38 1.13 -10.00
C PRO A 60 3.67 0.35 -9.70
N LEU A 61 3.70 -0.93 -10.08
CA LEU A 61 4.91 -1.76 -10.13
C LEU A 61 5.33 -1.96 -11.59
N SER A 62 6.62 -1.86 -11.89
CA SER A 62 7.13 -2.29 -13.20
C SER A 62 6.98 -3.80 -13.38
N ASP A 63 7.22 -4.26 -14.61
CA ASP A 63 7.54 -5.66 -14.88
C ASP A 63 8.86 -6.07 -14.20
N LEU A 64 9.22 -7.35 -14.34
CA LEU A 64 10.44 -7.89 -13.73
C LEU A 64 11.73 -7.36 -14.37
N THR A 65 11.67 -6.78 -15.57
CA THR A 65 12.83 -6.12 -16.19
C THR A 65 13.05 -4.72 -15.62
N GLY A 66 11.99 -4.07 -15.12
CA GLY A 66 12.04 -2.69 -14.64
C GLY A 66 11.75 -1.65 -15.72
N GLU A 67 11.48 -2.07 -16.95
CA GLU A 67 11.33 -1.16 -18.10
C GLU A 67 9.87 -0.85 -18.45
N LEU A 68 8.95 -1.79 -18.18
CA LEU A 68 7.57 -1.71 -18.66
C LEU A 68 6.56 -1.64 -17.52
N MET A 69 5.41 -1.04 -17.81
CA MET A 69 4.27 -0.96 -16.89
C MET A 69 3.22 -2.00 -17.29
N GLU A 70 2.96 -3.01 -16.46
CA GLU A 70 2.00 -4.11 -16.71
C GLU A 70 0.60 -3.90 -16.11
N GLY A 71 0.32 -2.69 -15.62
CA GLY A 71 -0.90 -2.37 -14.88
C GLY A 71 -0.91 -2.90 -13.44
N VAL A 72 0.08 -3.68 -12.98
CA VAL A 72 0.21 -4.11 -11.58
C VAL A 72 0.48 -2.92 -10.67
N GLY A 73 -0.12 -2.92 -9.47
CA GLY A 73 0.03 -1.87 -8.47
C GLY A 73 0.25 -2.46 -7.09
N MET A 74 0.93 -1.70 -6.24
CA MET A 74 1.12 -2.00 -4.84
C MET A 74 0.47 -0.91 -4.01
N ILE A 75 -0.35 -1.31 -3.04
CA ILE A 75 -1.02 -0.42 -2.12
C ILE A 75 -0.74 -0.92 -0.70
N VAL A 76 -0.33 -0.03 0.19
CA VAL A 76 0.04 -0.36 1.56
C VAL A 76 -0.89 0.39 2.50
N TYR A 77 -1.62 -0.34 3.35
CA TYR A 77 -2.61 0.22 4.26
C TYR A 77 -2.15 0.15 5.73
N ARG A 78 -2.70 1.07 6.52
CA ARG A 78 -2.74 1.05 7.98
C ARG A 78 -4.14 0.59 8.39
N ALA A 79 -4.22 -0.45 9.21
CA ALA A 79 -5.48 -0.98 9.72
C ALA A 79 -5.26 -1.72 11.04
N GLU A 80 -6.33 -1.96 11.78
CA GLU A 80 -6.28 -2.67 13.06
C GLU A 80 -6.17 -4.19 12.89
N SER A 81 -6.59 -4.71 11.73
CA SER A 81 -6.55 -6.14 11.42
C SER A 81 -6.47 -6.41 9.92
N LEU A 82 -6.27 -7.68 9.55
CA LEU A 82 -6.27 -8.10 8.15
C LEU A 82 -7.66 -7.94 7.52
N GLU A 83 -8.71 -8.16 8.30
CA GLU A 83 -10.12 -7.98 7.92
C GLU A 83 -10.45 -6.49 7.72
N ALA A 84 -9.93 -5.60 8.57
CA ALA A 84 -10.09 -4.16 8.38
C ALA A 84 -9.35 -3.66 7.12
N ALA A 85 -8.11 -4.11 6.89
CA ALA A 85 -7.39 -3.81 5.66
C ALA A 85 -8.09 -4.38 4.42
N ARG A 86 -8.70 -5.57 4.54
CA ARG A 86 -9.52 -6.19 3.50
C ARG A 86 -10.71 -5.32 3.14
N ALA A 87 -11.45 -4.85 4.14
CA ALA A 87 -12.61 -3.98 3.93
C ALA A 87 -12.23 -2.67 3.20
N ILE A 88 -11.08 -2.08 3.53
CA ILE A 88 -10.56 -0.91 2.82
C ILE A 88 -10.26 -1.25 1.36
N ALA A 89 -9.51 -2.33 1.12
CA ALA A 89 -9.13 -2.71 -0.23
C ALA A 89 -10.35 -3.11 -1.09
N ASP A 90 -11.34 -3.80 -0.53
CA ASP A 90 -12.59 -4.16 -1.22
C ASP A 90 -13.42 -2.93 -1.61
N ALA A 91 -13.31 -1.83 -0.87
CA ALA A 91 -14.03 -0.59 -1.14
C ALA A 91 -13.43 0.24 -2.30
N ASP A 92 -12.21 -0.08 -2.75
CA ASP A 92 -11.60 0.57 -3.90
C ASP A 92 -12.49 0.39 -5.15
N PRO A 93 -12.81 1.46 -5.91
CA PRO A 93 -13.61 1.37 -7.13
C PRO A 93 -13.08 0.35 -8.16
N MET A 94 -11.76 0.14 -8.25
CA MET A 94 -11.20 -0.87 -9.16
C MET A 94 -11.40 -2.31 -8.66
N HIS A 95 -11.43 -2.54 -7.34
CA HIS A 95 -11.65 -3.87 -6.76
C HIS A 95 -13.14 -4.20 -6.67
N SER A 96 -13.96 -3.30 -6.13
CA SER A 96 -15.41 -3.49 -5.98
C SER A 96 -16.13 -3.71 -7.32
N ARG A 97 -15.63 -3.11 -8.42
CA ARG A 97 -16.16 -3.30 -9.78
C ARG A 97 -15.55 -4.51 -10.50
N GLY A 98 -14.62 -5.24 -9.88
CA GLY A 98 -13.94 -6.38 -10.49
C GLY A 98 -13.06 -6.02 -11.70
N ILE A 99 -12.56 -4.78 -11.74
CA ILE A 99 -11.65 -4.29 -12.79
C ILE A 99 -10.23 -4.82 -12.51
N ARG A 100 -9.88 -4.89 -11.23
CA ARG A 100 -8.65 -5.47 -10.72
C ARG A 100 -8.98 -6.49 -9.65
N ASP A 101 -8.11 -7.50 -9.53
CA ASP A 101 -8.09 -8.43 -8.41
C ASP A 101 -6.82 -8.18 -7.59
N TYR A 102 -6.78 -8.64 -6.35
CA TYR A 102 -5.63 -8.38 -5.49
C TYR A 102 -5.39 -9.47 -4.45
N THR A 103 -4.13 -9.64 -4.11
CA THR A 103 -3.73 -10.37 -2.91
C THR A 103 -3.44 -9.38 -1.79
N LEU A 104 -3.71 -9.73 -0.54
CA LEU A 104 -3.43 -8.89 0.62
C LEU A 104 -2.72 -9.70 1.70
N ARG A 105 -1.66 -9.13 2.27
CA ARG A 105 -0.84 -9.77 3.30
C ARG A 105 -0.49 -8.79 4.40
N ARG A 106 -0.27 -9.29 5.61
CA ARG A 106 0.49 -8.54 6.62
C ARG A 106 1.93 -8.39 6.15
N TRP A 107 2.50 -7.22 6.34
CA TRP A 107 3.90 -6.91 6.09
C TRP A 107 4.51 -6.32 7.34
N MET A 108 5.68 -6.83 7.72
CA MET A 108 6.43 -6.37 8.88
C MET A 108 7.67 -5.62 8.40
N ILE A 109 7.64 -4.29 8.57
CA ILE A 109 8.80 -3.44 8.30
C ILE A 109 9.71 -3.50 9.50
N ASN A 110 10.89 -4.12 9.31
CA ASN A 110 11.89 -4.28 10.34
C ASN A 110 13.01 -3.23 10.21
N GLU A 111 13.46 -2.98 8.98
CA GLU A 111 14.51 -2.04 8.63
C GLU A 111 13.99 -0.97 7.67
N GLY A 112 14.53 0.24 7.78
CA GLY A 112 14.23 1.36 6.90
C GLY A 112 14.80 2.66 7.43
N SER A 113 14.85 3.67 6.58
CA SER A 113 15.20 5.04 6.97
C SER A 113 14.29 6.02 6.22
N LEU A 114 13.95 7.12 6.89
CA LEU A 114 13.25 8.25 6.30
C LEU A 114 14.13 9.48 6.48
N GLN A 115 14.37 10.21 5.39
CA GLN A 115 15.06 11.49 5.42
C GLN A 115 14.04 12.59 5.15
N LEU A 116 14.10 13.66 5.93
CA LEU A 116 13.26 14.84 5.76
C LEU A 116 14.18 16.06 5.78
N ASP A 117 14.13 16.87 4.74
CA ASP A 117 14.82 18.16 4.74
C ASP A 117 13.81 19.25 5.10
N ILE A 118 14.07 19.91 6.24
CA ILE A 118 13.20 20.96 6.78
C ILE A 118 13.97 22.28 6.77
N LYS A 119 13.55 23.22 5.92
CA LYS A 119 14.12 24.56 5.84
C LYS A 119 13.30 25.51 6.72
N LEU A 120 13.87 25.92 7.85
CA LEU A 120 13.16 26.75 8.84
C LEU A 120 12.86 28.16 8.34
N SER A 121 13.82 28.82 7.68
CA SER A 121 13.63 30.18 7.15
C SER A 121 12.72 30.22 5.93
N GLU A 122 12.81 29.19 5.08
CA GLU A 122 11.96 29.07 3.89
C GLU A 122 10.58 28.49 4.21
N GLN A 123 10.40 27.98 5.45
CA GLN A 123 9.19 27.30 5.90
C GLN A 123 8.75 26.20 4.92
N SER A 124 9.72 25.44 4.42
CA SER A 124 9.51 24.40 3.40
C SER A 124 9.98 23.03 3.90
N ILE A 125 9.35 21.99 3.34
CA ILE A 125 9.65 20.58 3.62
C ILE A 125 9.89 19.89 2.27
N ALA A 126 10.98 19.12 2.16
CA ALA A 126 11.21 18.20 1.05
C ALA A 126 11.31 16.76 1.59
N LEU A 127 10.68 15.85 0.84
CA LEU A 127 10.71 14.40 1.06
C LEU A 127 11.89 13.77 0.33
#